data_AF-A0A1I8C0G7-F1
#
_entry.id   AF-A0A1I8C0G7-F1
#
_cell.length_a   1.000
_cell.length_b   1.000
_cell.length_c   1.000
_cell.angle_alpha   90.00
_cell.angle_beta   90.00
_cell.angle_gamma   90.00
#
_symmetry.space_group_name_H-M   'P 1'
#
loop_
_entity.id
_entity.type
_entity.pdbx_description
1 polymer ?
#
loop_
_entity_poly.entity_id
_entity_poly.type
_entity_poly.pdbx_seq_one_letter_code
_entity_poly.pdbx_strand_id
1 'polypeptide(L)' 'MSKTFLDATNFTKRCHYAELYNLPLLKNACIKSISANRNNFLISNEWNEFKGNNSPMAIQLLESALKNSTSALC' A
#
# COMPACT_ATOMS: atom_id res chain seq x y z
N MET A 1 -3.54 18.65 -13.01
CA MET A 1 -3.25 17.26 -12.63
C MET A 1 -3.43 17.11 -11.13
N SER A 2 -4.46 16.40 -10.68
CA SER A 2 -4.76 16.22 -9.27
C SER A 2 -3.78 15.20 -8.67
N LYS A 3 -2.87 15.66 -7.81
CA LYS A 3 -1.91 14.83 -7.09
C LYS A 3 -2.66 14.10 -5.98
N THR A 4 -2.96 12.81 -6.16
CA THR A 4 -3.61 12.00 -5.12
C THR A 4 -2.62 11.73 -3.99
N PHE A 5 -2.58 12.62 -2.99
CA PHE A 5 -1.91 12.36 -1.73
C PHE A 5 -2.57 11.15 -1.06
N LEU A 6 -1.83 10.04 -0.99
CA LEU A 6 -2.10 8.94 -0.06
C LEU A 6 -1.61 9.41 1.30
N ASP A 7 -2.54 9.91 2.09
CA ASP A 7 -2.37 10.17 3.51
C ASP A 7 -2.64 8.87 4.28
N ALA A 8 -1.84 8.60 5.30
CA ALA A 8 -1.93 7.50 6.26
C ALA A 8 -3.18 7.58 7.17
N THR A 9 -4.17 8.37 6.80
CA THR A 9 -5.50 8.37 7.43
C THR A 9 -6.53 7.65 6.52
N ASN A 10 -6.15 7.30 5.30
CA ASN A 10 -7.05 6.78 4.27
C ASN A 10 -6.50 5.55 3.52
N PHE A 11 -5.41 4.95 3.97
CA PHE A 11 -4.76 3.83 3.29
C PHE A 11 -5.68 2.60 3.22
N THR A 12 -6.28 2.25 4.36
CA THR A 12 -7.18 1.09 4.47
C THR A 12 -8.39 1.18 3.54
N LYS A 13 -9.04 2.36 3.49
CA LYS A 13 -10.18 2.60 2.60
C LYS A 13 -9.76 2.43 1.15
N ARG A 14 -8.64 3.03 0.74
CA ARG A 14 -8.19 3.00 -0.65
C ARG A 14 -7.74 1.60 -1.10
N CYS A 15 -7.15 0.80 -0.21
CA CYS A 15 -6.86 -0.61 -0.50
C CYS A 15 -8.14 -1.42 -0.73
N HIS A 16 -9.16 -1.24 0.12
CA HIS A 16 -10.46 -1.89 -0.06
C HIS A 16 -11.13 -1.49 -1.37
N TYR A 17 -11.15 -0.19 -1.71
CA TYR A 17 -11.69 0.29 -2.98
C TYR A 17 -10.92 -0.26 -4.19
N ALA A 18 -9.59 -0.40 -4.08
CA ALA A 18 -8.78 -0.94 -5.16
C ALA A 18 -9.12 -2.39 -5.48
N GLU A 19 -9.44 -3.20 -4.46
CA GLU A 19 -9.85 -4.59 -4.62
C GLU A 19 -11.30 -4.71 -5.09
N LEU A 20 -12.25 -4.05 -4.42
CA LEU A 20 -13.68 -4.09 -4.73
C LEU A 20 -14.00 -3.68 -6.17
N TYR A 21 -13.32 -2.66 -6.68
CA TYR A 21 -13.55 -2.10 -8.01
C TYR A 21 -12.48 -2.51 -9.02
N ASN A 22 -11.58 -3.43 -8.63
CA ASN A 22 -10.49 -3.94 -9.46
C ASN A 22 -9.67 -2.82 -10.12
N LEU A 23 -9.29 -1.79 -9.34
CA LEU A 23 -8.63 -0.57 -9.81
C LEU A 23 -7.10 -0.71 -9.72
N PRO A 24 -6.40 -1.04 -10.82
CA PRO A 24 -4.98 -1.42 -10.77
C PRO A 24 -4.08 -0.22 -10.44
N LEU A 25 -4.48 0.99 -10.87
CA LEU A 25 -3.77 2.23 -10.59
C LEU A 25 -3.77 2.55 -9.09
N LEU A 26 -4.87 2.27 -8.39
CA LEU A 26 -4.99 2.53 -6.95
C LEU A 26 -4.17 1.51 -6.14
N LYS A 27 -4.19 0.24 -6.53
CA LYS A 27 -3.31 -0.80 -5.95
C LYS A 27 -1.83 -0.43 -6.10
N ASN A 28 -1.41 0.03 -7.27
CA ASN A 28 -0.05 0.49 -7.52
C ASN A 28 0.33 1.71 -6.68
N ALA A 29 -0.59 2.63 -6.45
CA ALA A 29 -0.36 3.78 -5.58
C ALA A 29 -0.12 3.35 -4.12
N CYS A 30 -0.91 2.39 -3.61
CA CYS A 30 -0.69 1.82 -2.28
C CYS A 30 0.67 1.13 -2.15
N ILE A 31 1.07 0.33 -3.16
CA ILE A 31 2.39 -0.33 -3.21
C ILE A 31 3.52 0.71 -3.19
N LYS A 32 3.42 1.78 -3.99
CA LYS A 32 4.41 2.87 -4.01
C LYS A 32 4.48 3.60 -2.68
N SER A 33 3.34 3.85 -2.04
CA SER A 33 3.28 4.51 -0.72
C SER A 33 3.98 3.67 0.36
N ILE A 34 3.75 2.36 0.38
CA ILE A 34 4.44 1.42 1.27
C ILE A 34 5.95 1.45 1.02
N SER A 35 6.37 1.37 -0.25
CA SER A 35 7.78 1.36 -0.62
C SER A 35 8.49 2.67 -0.21
N ALA A 36 7.88 3.82 -0.48
CA ALA A 36 8.44 5.14 -0.19
C ALA A 36 8.52 5.46 1.32
N ASN A 37 7.61 4.92 2.13
CA ASN A 37 7.51 5.24 3.55
C ASN A 37 7.77 4.05 4.47
N ARG A 38 8.40 2.99 3.95
CA ARG A 38 8.48 1.65 4.56
C ARG A 38 8.79 1.67 6.06
N ASN A 39 9.84 2.38 6.46
CA ASN A 39 10.33 2.34 7.84
C ASN A 39 9.35 2.96 8.83
N ASN A 40 8.64 4.02 8.43
CA ASN A 40 7.70 4.74 9.30
C ASN A 40 6.28 4.17 9.19
N PHE A 41 5.89 3.76 7.99
CA PHE A 41 4.54 3.28 7.72
C PHE A 41 4.31 1.88 8.30
N LEU A 42 5.27 0.95 8.18
CA LEU A 42 5.09 -0.43 8.63
C LEU A 42 5.05 -0.58 10.16
N ILE A 43 5.52 0.41 10.91
CA ILE A 43 5.42 0.44 12.38
C ILE A 43 4.21 1.23 12.87
N SER A 44 3.46 1.88 11.96
CA SER A 44 2.32 2.71 12.31
C SER A 44 1.13 1.89 12.80
N ASN A 45 0.29 2.50 13.65
CA ASN A 45 -0.97 1.90 14.07
C ASN A 45 -1.88 1.61 12.87
N GLU A 46 -1.92 2.49 11.86
CA GLU A 46 -2.74 2.29 10.67
C GLU A 46 -2.36 1.01 9.93
N TRP A 47 -1.05 0.75 9.75
CA TRP A 47 -0.61 -0.49 9.12
C TRP A 47 -0.90 -1.72 9.98
N ASN A 48 -0.71 -1.64 11.30
CA ASN A 48 -1.01 -2.73 12.21
C ASN A 48 -2.50 -3.09 12.21
N GLU A 49 -3.38 -2.10 12.25
CA GLU A 49 -4.83 -2.28 12.13
C GLU A 49 -5.23 -2.83 10.77
N PHE A 50 -4.65 -2.29 9.68
CA PHE A 50 -4.90 -2.78 8.33
C PHE A 50 -4.51 -4.26 8.21
N LYS A 51 -3.30 -4.62 8.64
CA LYS A 51 -2.78 -5.99 8.63
C LYS A 51 -3.63 -6.94 9.48
N GLY A 52 -4.06 -6.51 10.67
CA GLY A 52 -4.91 -7.31 11.56
C GLY A 52 -6.25 -7.67 10.91
N ASN A 53 -6.84 -6.73 10.16
CA ASN A 53 -8.15 -6.91 9.53
C ASN A 53 -8.07 -7.48 8.09
N ASN A 54 -6.92 -7.36 7.41
CA ASN A 54 -6.76 -7.66 5.98
C ASN A 54 -5.48 -8.45 5.68
N SER A 55 -5.16 -9.44 6.53
CA SER A 55 -3.87 -10.15 6.49
C SER A 55 -3.45 -10.65 5.09
N PRO A 56 -4.31 -11.31 4.28
CA PRO A 56 -3.92 -11.75 2.94
C PRO A 56 -3.55 -10.60 2.00
N MET A 57 -4.32 -9.51 2.03
CA MET A 57 -4.05 -8.33 1.19
C MET A 57 -2.77 -7.62 1.65
N ALA A 58 -2.55 -7.50 2.96
CA ALA A 58 -1.34 -6.90 3.51
C ALA A 58 -0.07 -7.65 3.07
N ILE A 59 -0.12 -8.99 3.04
CA ILE A 59 0.98 -9.82 2.52
C ILE A 59 1.22 -9.53 1.04
N GLN A 60 0.17 -9.54 0.20
CA GLN A 60 0.32 -9.27 -1.25
C GLN A 60 0.91 -7.89 -1.53
N LEU A 61 0.48 -6.86 -0.79
CA LEU A 61 0.98 -5.49 -0.93
C LEU A 61 2.47 -5.39 -0.53
N LEU A 62 2.86 -6.06 0.56
CA LEU A 62 4.26 -6.14 1.00
C LEU A 62 5.14 -6.84 -0.02
N GLU A 63 4.75 -8.03 -0.50
CA GLU A 63 5.50 -8.78 -1.50
C GLU A 63 5.68 -7.97 -2.79
N SER A 64 4.62 -7.27 -3.21
CA SER A 64 4.67 -6.39 -4.38
C SER A 64 5.58 -5.17 -4.18
N ALA A 65 5.56 -4.57 -2.98
CA ALA A 65 6.43 -3.45 -2.64
C ALA A 65 7.90 -3.85 -2.59
N LEU A 66 8.21 -5.07 -2.13
CA LEU A 66 9.56 -5.63 -2.13
C LEU A 66 10.07 -5.90 -3.55
N LYS A 67 9.24 -6.51 -4.41
CA LYS A 67 9.60 -6.76 -5.82
C LYS A 67 9.88 -5.48 -6.62
N ASN A 68 9.17 -4.39 -6.33
CA ASN A 68 9.42 -3.09 -6.98
C ASN A 68 10.68 -2.38 -6.47
N SER A 69 11.19 -2.75 -5.29
CA SER A 69 12.45 -2.18 -4.77
C SER A 69 13.70 -2.84 -5.37
N THR A 70 13.60 -4.09 -5.84
CA THR A 70 14.69 -4.83 -6.48
C THR A 70 14.80 -4.59 -7.98
N SER A 71 13.73 -4.19 -8.68
CA SER A 71 13.76 -3.84 -10.11
C SER A 71 14.28 -2.43 -10.42
N ALA A 72 14.52 -1.59 -9.41
CA ALA A 72 15.15 -0.28 -9.57
C ALA A 72 16.70 -0.33 -9.56
N LEU A 73 17.29 -1.52 -9.54
CA LEU A 73 18.74 -1.77 -9.44
C LEU A 73 19.31 -2.52 -10.66
N CYS A 74 18.57 -2.63 -11.77
CA CYS A 74 19.03 -3.25 -13.01
C CYS A 74 18.89 -2.27 -14.18
#